data_AF-A0A661KDY8-F1
#
_entry.id   AF-A0A661KDY8-F1
#
_cell.length_a   1.000
_cell.length_b   1.000
_cell.length_c   1.000
_cell.angle_alpha   90.00
_cell.angle_beta   90.00
_cell.angle_gamma   90.00
#
_symmetry.space_group_name_H-M   'P 1'
#
loop_
_entity.id
_entity.type
_entity.pdbx_description
1 polymer ?
#
loop_
_entity_poly.entity_id
_entity_poly.type
_entity_poly.pdbx_seq_one_letter_code
_entity_poly.pdbx_strand_id
1 'polypeptide(L)'
;MAKQNTSKVHPVYRIINTLSNIAGYLSALSIVIATLAITEGVLVRYILRTPTIWQVELAVYMLMCATFLGSPWVLKEKGHINIQLITSRFSQKTNAILNLSTSFIAF
;
A
#
# COMPACT_ATOMS: atom_id res chain seq x y z
N MET A 1 -9.07 17.11 17.06
CA MET A 1 -10.52 17.30 17.31
C MET A 1 -11.27 17.08 16.00
N ALA A 2 -11.73 15.86 15.76
CA ALA A 2 -12.81 15.50 14.82
C ALA A 2 -13.15 14.02 15.06
N LYS A 3 -13.95 13.81 16.11
CA LYS A 3 -14.55 12.56 16.52
C LYS A 3 -15.56 12.14 15.45
N GLN A 4 -15.19 11.28 14.49
CA GLN A 4 -16.17 10.63 13.62
C GLN A 4 -16.79 9.41 14.33
N ASN A 5 -17.77 9.74 15.14
CA ASN A 5 -19.04 9.02 15.35
C ASN A 5 -19.15 7.59 14.78
N THR A 6 -18.70 6.60 15.55
CA THR A 6 -18.85 5.15 15.29
C THR A 6 -20.20 4.58 15.80
N SER A 7 -21.31 5.34 15.70
CA SER A 7 -22.60 4.88 16.26
C SER A 7 -23.43 3.95 15.37
N LYS A 8 -23.02 3.64 14.12
CA LYS A 8 -23.61 2.55 13.31
C LYS A 8 -22.56 1.93 12.38
N VAL A 9 -21.92 0.85 12.80
CA VAL A 9 -21.06 0.06 11.91
C VAL A 9 -21.93 -0.71 10.92
N HIS A 10 -22.15 -0.13 9.74
CA HIS A 10 -22.82 -0.83 8.65
C HIS A 10 -21.99 -2.08 8.27
N PRO A 11 -22.63 -3.24 8.03
CA PRO A 11 -21.93 -4.51 7.74
C PRO A 11 -20.94 -4.40 6.58
N VAL A 12 -21.22 -3.50 5.62
CA VAL A 12 -20.38 -3.17 4.47
C VAL A 12 -18.99 -2.69 4.87
N TYR A 13 -18.87 -1.82 5.88
CA TYR A 13 -17.57 -1.29 6.32
C TYR A 13 -16.66 -2.40 6.87
N ARG A 14 -17.26 -3.36 7.59
CA ARG A 14 -16.53 -4.48 8.17
C ARG A 14 -15.99 -5.42 7.08
N ILE A 15 -16.76 -5.65 6.01
CA ILE A 15 -16.34 -6.45 4.86
C ILE A 15 -15.15 -5.78 4.15
N ILE A 16 -15.26 -4.48 3.86
CA ILE A 16 -14.19 -3.70 3.22
C ILE A 16 -12.92 -3.75 4.07
N ASN A 17 -13.05 -3.57 5.39
CA ASN A 17 -11.91 -3.57 6.29
C ASN A 17 -11.15 -4.91 6.33
N THR A 18 -11.89 -6.02 6.36
CA THR A 18 -11.32 -7.37 6.33
C THR A 18 -10.69 -7.66 4.98
N LEU A 19 -11.34 -7.29 3.88
CA LEU A 19 -10.84 -7.51 2.53
C LEU A 19 -9.54 -6.72 2.28
N SER A 20 -9.47 -5.46 2.71
CA SER A 20 -8.25 -4.65 2.64
C SER A 20 -7.11 -5.24 3.46
N ASN A 21 -7.39 -5.82 4.63
CA ASN A 21 -6.37 -6.50 5.42
C ASN A 21 -5.84 -7.75 4.72
N ILE A 22 -6.71 -8.60 4.18
CA ILE A 22 -6.33 -9.81 3.43
C ILE A 22 -5.49 -9.43 2.20
N ALA A 23 -5.91 -8.40 1.46
CA ALA A 23 -5.18 -7.90 0.30
C ALA A 23 -3.77 -7.40 0.69
N GLY A 24 -3.64 -6.71 1.82
CA GLY A 24 -2.34 -6.29 2.37
C GLY A 24 -1.40 -7.47 2.67
N TYR A 25 -1.90 -8.52 3.32
CA TYR A 25 -1.11 -9.73 3.59
C TYR A 25 -0.71 -10.45 2.30
N LEU A 26 -1.64 -10.58 1.34
CA LEU A 26 -1.37 -11.23 0.06
C LEU A 26 -0.34 -10.45 -0.78
N SER A 27 -0.38 -9.13 -0.71
CA SER A 27 0.63 -8.25 -1.29
C SER A 27 2.02 -8.50 -0.69
N ALA A 28 2.13 -8.53 0.64
CA ALA A 28 3.38 -8.80 1.32
C ALA A 28 3.95 -10.18 0.93
N LEU A 29 3.10 -11.21 0.88
CA LEU A 29 3.47 -12.55 0.42
C LEU A 29 3.99 -12.54 -1.02
N SER A 30 3.33 -11.80 -1.92
CA SER A 30 3.73 -11.70 -3.33
C SER A 30 5.13 -11.10 -3.49
N ILE A 31 5.50 -10.11 -2.67
CA ILE A 31 6.85 -9.52 -2.66
C ILE A 31 7.89 -10.54 -2.21
N VAL A 32 7.60 -11.33 -1.17
CA VAL A 32 8.50 -12.37 -0.69
C VAL A 32 8.72 -13.44 -1.77
N ILE A 33 7.65 -13.88 -2.44
CA ILE A 33 7.73 -14.85 -3.54
C ILE A 33 8.55 -14.29 -4.71
N ALA A 34 8.32 -13.04 -5.11
CA ALA A 34 9.10 -12.39 -6.16
C ALA A 34 10.59 -12.33 -5.80
N THR A 35 10.91 -12.01 -4.55
CA THR A 35 12.29 -11.95 -4.05
C THR A 35 12.94 -13.33 -4.13
N LEU A 36 12.28 -14.36 -3.62
CA LEU A 36 12.78 -15.75 -3.68
C LEU A 36 12.98 -16.21 -5.13
N ALA A 37 12.04 -15.91 -6.03
CA ALA A 37 12.15 -16.26 -7.44
C ALA A 37 13.38 -15.62 -8.11
N ILE A 38 13.66 -14.35 -7.81
CA ILE A 38 14.85 -13.67 -8.31
C ILE A 38 16.12 -14.27 -7.69
N THR A 39 16.14 -14.50 -6.37
CA THR A 39 17.29 -15.12 -5.69
C THR A 39 17.63 -16.49 -6.28
N GLU A 40 16.63 -17.36 -6.47
CA GLU A 40 16.81 -18.66 -7.13
C GLU A 40 17.30 -18.49 -8.59
N GLY A 41 16.73 -17.56 -9.35
CA GLY A 41 17.20 -17.27 -10.72
C GLY A 41 18.65 -16.84 -10.78
N VAL A 42 19.10 -16.06 -9.79
CA VAL A 42 20.50 -15.64 -9.65
C VAL A 42 21.40 -16.82 -9.28
N LEU A 43 21.00 -17.65 -8.30
CA LEU A 43 21.74 -18.84 -7.89
C LEU A 43 21.92 -19.83 -9.06
N VAL A 44 20.84 -20.14 -9.77
CA VAL A 44 20.86 -21.03 -10.95
C VAL A 44 21.74 -20.46 -12.06
N ARG A 45 21.70 -19.15 -12.29
CA ARG A 45 22.56 -18.51 -13.29
C ARG A 45 24.05 -18.65 -12.95
N TYR A 46 24.43 -18.55 -11.68
CA TYR A 46 25.84 -18.68 -11.30
C TYR A 46 26.31 -20.14 -11.21
N ILE A 47 25.45 -21.06 -10.75
CA ILE A 47 25.80 -22.47 -10.55
C ILE A 47 25.65 -23.27 -11.85
N LEU A 48 24.50 -23.17 -12.52
CA LEU A 48 24.15 -23.95 -13.71
C LEU A 48 24.42 -23.20 -15.03
N ARG A 49 24.89 -21.95 -15.00
CA ARG A 49 25.19 -21.09 -16.18
C ARG A 49 24.08 -21.00 -17.24
N THR A 50 22.86 -21.38 -16.89
CA THR A 50 21.74 -21.43 -17.83
C THR A 50 20.73 -20.34 -17.43
N PRO A 51 20.49 -19.33 -18.28
CA PRO A 51 19.47 -18.33 -18.02
C PRO A 51 18.08 -18.91 -18.31
N THR A 52 17.25 -19.01 -17.29
CA THR A 52 15.84 -19.38 -17.41
C THR A 52 14.98 -18.11 -17.49
N ILE A 53 14.04 -18.08 -18.44
CA ILE A 53 13.20 -16.89 -18.71
C ILE A 53 12.06 -16.74 -17.68
N TRP A 54 11.54 -17.86 -17.18
CA TRP A 54 10.35 -17.94 -16.34
C TRP A 54 10.46 -17.18 -15.00
N GLN A 55 11.66 -16.95 -14.44
CA GLN A 55 11.80 -16.28 -13.14
C GLN A 55 11.50 -14.79 -13.27
N VAL A 56 11.90 -14.19 -14.39
CA VAL A 56 11.65 -12.76 -14.63
C VAL A 56 10.16 -12.53 -14.84
N GLU A 57 9.51 -13.36 -15.65
CA GLU A 57 8.06 -13.29 -15.88
C GLU A 57 7.29 -13.49 -14.57
N LEU A 58 7.65 -14.52 -13.78
CA LEU A 58 7.04 -14.77 -12.46
C LEU A 58 7.22 -13.58 -11.52
N ALA A 59 8.43 -13.02 -11.41
CA ALA A 59 8.71 -11.88 -10.54
C ALA A 59 7.90 -10.64 -10.96
N VAL A 60 7.80 -10.37 -12.26
CA VAL A 60 7.01 -9.25 -12.80
C VAL A 60 5.53 -9.42 -12.46
N TYR A 61 4.95 -10.60 -12.64
CA TYR A 61 3.56 -10.86 -12.29
C TYR A 61 3.31 -10.74 -10.78
N MET A 62 4.21 -11.26 -9.95
CA MET A 62 4.11 -11.15 -8.48
C MET A 62 4.22 -9.70 -8.00
N LEU A 63 5.09 -8.88 -8.62
CA LEU A 63 5.20 -7.45 -8.33
C LEU A 63 3.96 -6.66 -8.76
N MET A 64 3.35 -7.01 -9.91
CA MET A 64 2.06 -6.43 -10.30
C MET A 64 0.98 -6.77 -9.27
N CYS A 65 0.86 -8.05 -8.90
CA CYS A 65 -0.07 -8.50 -7.87
C CYS A 65 0.16 -7.73 -6.55
N ALA A 66 1.40 -7.63 -6.09
CA ALA A 66 1.74 -6.86 -4.89
C ALA A 66 1.28 -5.39 -4.98
N THR A 67 1.50 -4.74 -6.12
CA THR A 67 1.14 -3.32 -6.29
C THR A 67 -0.37 -3.12 -6.19
N PHE A 68 -1.17 -3.93 -6.90
CA PHE A 68 -2.62 -3.79 -6.90
C PHE A 68 -3.26 -4.26 -5.59
N LEU A 69 -2.78 -5.36 -5.00
CA LEU A 69 -3.29 -5.90 -3.73
C LEU A 69 -2.87 -5.04 -2.53
N GLY A 70 -1.70 -4.40 -2.59
CA GLY A 70 -1.19 -3.53 -1.52
C GLY A 70 -1.88 -2.17 -1.45
N SER A 71 -2.35 -1.65 -2.59
CA SER A 71 -3.03 -0.34 -2.71
C SER A 71 -4.17 -0.12 -1.69
N PRO A 72 -5.19 -1.01 -1.56
CA PRO A 72 -6.29 -0.80 -0.60
C PRO A 72 -5.84 -0.82 0.86
N TRP A 73 -4.83 -1.63 1.19
CA TRP A 73 -4.26 -1.69 2.54
C TRP A 73 -3.51 -0.41 2.89
N VAL A 74 -2.65 0.07 1.98
CA VAL A 74 -1.90 1.32 2.16
C VAL A 74 -2.86 2.50 2.24
N LEU A 75 -3.92 2.55 1.43
CA LEU A 75 -4.91 3.63 1.46
C LEU A 75 -5.67 3.68 2.79
N LYS A 76 -6.01 2.52 3.35
CA LYS A 76 -6.62 2.41 4.68
C LYS A 76 -5.68 2.96 5.77
N GLU A 77 -4.41 2.58 5.75
CA GLU A 77 -3.41 3.01 6.73
C GLU A 77 -3.09 4.50 6.60
N LYS A 78 -2.92 4.97 5.36
CA LYS A 78 -2.70 6.38 5.02
C LYS A 78 -3.90 7.27 5.29
N GLY A 79 -5.13 6.76 5.26
CA GLY A 79 -6.34 7.52 5.64
C GLY A 79 -6.30 8.02 7.08
N HIS A 80 -5.67 7.28 7.99
CA HIS A 80 -5.46 7.70 9.38
C HIS A 80 -4.18 8.53 9.59
N ILE A 81 -3.15 8.35 8.76
CA ILE A 81 -1.82 8.97 8.93
C ILE A 81 -1.66 10.30 8.18
N ASN A 82 -2.43 10.55 7.10
CA ASN A 82 -2.24 11.72 6.21
C ASN A 82 -2.50 13.10 6.83
N ILE A 83 -2.99 13.19 8.06
CA ILE A 83 -3.10 14.48 8.77
C ILE A 83 -2.03 14.62 9.87
N GLN A 84 -1.55 13.54 10.48
CA GLN A 84 -0.70 13.64 11.68
C GLN A 84 0.79 13.90 11.39
N LEU A 85 1.34 13.45 10.26
CA LEU A 85 2.74 13.74 9.92
C LEU A 85 2.96 15.20 9.47
N ILE A 86 1.98 15.79 8.79
CA ILE A 86 2.01 17.20 8.38
C ILE A 86 1.71 18.15 9.56
N THR A 87 0.83 17.76 10.49
CA THR A 87 0.48 18.62 11.63
C THR A 87 1.46 18.52 12.81
N SER A 88 2.18 17.41 12.99
CA SER A 88 3.12 17.27 14.13
C SER A 88 4.40 18.11 13.99
N ARG A 89 4.75 18.57 12.78
CA ARG A 89 5.94 19.40 12.50
C ARG A 89 5.64 20.84 12.13
N PHE A 90 4.39 21.23 11.87
CA PHE A 90 4.06 22.60 11.48
C PHE A 90 3.04 23.26 12.42
N SER A 91 3.61 24.11 13.28
CA SER A 91 2.92 25.17 14.03
C SER A 91 1.87 25.89 13.17
N GLN A 92 0.66 25.99 13.73
CA GLN A 92 -0.54 26.81 13.47
C GLN A 92 -0.69 27.66 12.18
N LYS A 93 0.38 28.16 11.56
CA LYS A 93 0.39 29.03 10.36
C LYS A 93 0.21 28.29 9.03
N THR A 94 0.67 27.03 8.91
CA THR A 94 0.58 26.27 7.64
C THR A 94 -0.78 25.63 7.41
N ASN A 95 -1.57 25.39 8.46
CA ASN A 95 -2.96 24.94 8.33
C ASN A 95 -3.85 25.97 7.60
N ALA A 96 -3.54 27.27 7.70
CA ALA A 96 -4.28 28.31 6.98
C ALA A 96 -3.99 28.28 5.45
N ILE A 97 -2.74 28.02 5.07
CA ILE A 97 -2.33 27.94 3.65
C ILE A 97 -2.83 26.65 3.00
N LEU A 98 -2.83 25.54 3.75
CA LEU A 98 -3.38 24.26 3.30
C LEU A 98 -4.90 24.32 3.08
N ASN A 99 -5.64 25.06 3.92
CA ASN A 99 -7.08 25.25 3.73
C ASN A 99 -7.38 26.11 2.50
N LEU A 100 -6.53 27.11 2.22
CA LEU A 100 -6.67 27.97 1.04
C LEU A 100 -6.42 27.18 -0.25
N SER A 101 -5.41 26.32 -0.27
CA SER A 101 -5.12 25.44 -1.43
C SER A 101 -6.14 24.31 -1.60
N THR A 102 -6.71 23.79 -0.51
CA THR A 102 -7.81 22.82 -0.56
C THR A 102 -9.06 23.43 -1.19
N SER A 103 -9.36 24.69 -0.91
CA SER A 103 -10.50 25.40 -1.53
C SER A 103 -10.33 25.65 -3.02
N PHE A 104 -9.09 25.73 -3.52
CA PHE A 104 -8.79 25.86 -4.94
C PHE A 104 -8.90 24.54 -5.71
N ILE A 105 -8.66 23.40 -5.06
CA ILE A 105 -8.84 22.07 -5.66
C ILE A 105 -10.32 21.64 -5.70
N ALA A 106 -11.15 22.22 -4.83
CA ALA A 106 -12.58 21.92 -4.72
C ALA A 106 -13.48 22.80 -5.61
N PHE A 107 -12.90 23.66 -6.45
CA PHE A 107 -13.57 24.43 -7.51
C PHE A 107 -13.09 23.92 -8.87
#